data_AF-A0A6N6WRD3-F1
#
_entry.id   AF-A0A6N6WRD3-F1
#
_cell.length_a   1.000
_cell.length_b   1.000
_cell.length_c   1.000
_cell.angle_alpha   90.00
_cell.angle_beta   90.00
_cell.angle_gamma   90.00
#
_symmetry.space_group_name_H-M   'P 1'
#
loop_
_entity.id
_entity.type
_entity.pdbx_description
1 polymer ?
#
loop_
_entity_poly.entity_id
_entity_poly.type
_entity_poly.pdbx_seq_one_letter_code
_entity_poly.pdbx_strand_id
1 'polypeptide(L)'
;LSVQQAFGVVSERVRQLVAQQYAMLQEEILPLLEKEGVFFHMTTNWNEAQRAWCRSFFQRELVPILTPMALDPAHPFPRVLNKSLNFIIELSGKDAFGREAELAIVQAPRALPRLVQMPPELSGYPYGFVLLSSFMQGFVHE
;
A
#
# COMPACT_ATOMS: atom_id res chain seq x y z
N LEU A 1 -7.80 13.74 35.53
CA LEU A 1 -8.17 12.61 34.66
C LEU A 1 -7.28 11.44 35.03
N SER A 2 -7.82 10.23 35.17
CA SER A 2 -6.97 9.02 35.21
C SER A 2 -6.27 8.81 33.87
N VAL A 3 -5.24 7.96 33.83
CA VAL A 3 -4.53 7.63 32.58
C VAL A 3 -5.50 7.07 31.53
N GLN A 4 -6.44 6.21 31.93
CA GLN A 4 -7.45 5.65 31.03
C GLN A 4 -8.40 6.74 30.48
N GLN A 5 -8.82 7.69 31.33
CA GLN A 5 -9.68 8.79 30.90
C GLN A 5 -8.95 9.74 29.93
N ALA A 6 -7.69 10.07 30.22
CA ALA A 6 -6.87 10.89 29.34
C ALA A 6 -6.65 10.22 27.97
N PHE A 7 -6.36 8.91 27.96
CA PHE A 7 -6.23 8.13 26.73
C PHE A 7 -7.53 8.13 25.90
N GLY A 8 -8.68 7.98 26.55
CA GLY A 8 -9.99 8.03 25.88
C GLY A 8 -10.24 9.37 25.18
N VAL A 9 -9.99 10.48 25.88
CA VAL A 9 -10.15 11.84 25.33
C VAL A 9 -9.21 12.09 24.15
N VAL A 10 -7.94 11.71 24.28
CA VAL A 10 -6.95 11.87 23.20
C VAL A 10 -7.32 11.03 21.99
N SER A 11 -7.71 9.77 22.21
CA SER A 11 -8.09 8.85 21.12
C SER A 11 -9.27 9.37 20.32
N GLU A 12 -10.30 9.89 21.01
CA GLU A 12 -11.47 10.46 20.35
C GLU A 12 -11.11 11.72 19.54
N ARG A 13 -10.29 12.60 20.11
CA ARG A 13 -9.83 13.80 19.39
C ARG A 13 -9.01 13.45 18.14
N VAL A 14 -8.12 12.46 18.25
CA VAL A 14 -7.30 12.00 17.12
C VAL A 14 -8.18 11.40 16.02
N ARG A 15 -9.19 10.59 16.35
CA ARG A 15 -10.13 10.05 15.35
C ARG A 15 -10.82 11.15 14.55
N GLN A 16 -11.29 12.20 15.23
CA GLN A 16 -11.93 13.34 14.58
C GLN A 16 -10.96 14.09 13.64
N LEU A 17 -9.72 14.29 14.07
CA LEU A 17 -8.69 14.95 13.25
C LEU A 17 -8.34 14.11 12.01
N VAL A 18 -8.22 12.80 12.16
CA VAL A 18 -7.94 11.88 11.05
C VAL A 18 -9.11 11.86 10.06
N ALA A 19 -10.36 11.83 10.55
CA ALA A 19 -11.53 11.92 9.69
C ALA A 19 -11.56 13.22 8.88
N GLN A 20 -11.28 14.36 9.52
CA GLN A 20 -11.19 15.66 8.85
C GLN A 20 -10.08 15.69 7.79
N GLN A 21 -8.90 15.12 8.10
CA GLN A 21 -7.80 15.01 7.15
C GLN A 21 -8.21 14.22 5.89
N TYR A 22 -8.87 13.07 6.07
CA TYR A 22 -9.30 12.25 4.93
C TYR A 22 -10.41 12.90 4.12
N ALA A 23 -11.35 13.59 4.77
CA ALA A 23 -12.39 14.35 4.08
C ALA A 23 -11.77 15.46 3.21
N MET A 24 -10.88 16.29 3.78
CA MET A 24 -10.17 17.33 3.03
C MET A 24 -9.34 16.74 1.87
N LEU A 25 -8.65 15.61 2.11
CA LEU A 25 -7.87 14.96 1.06
C LEU A 25 -8.76 14.53 -0.12
N GLN A 26 -9.89 13.88 0.16
CA GLN A 26 -10.74 13.28 -0.86
C GLN A 26 -11.67 14.29 -1.54
N GLU A 27 -12.24 15.21 -0.79
CA GLU A 27 -13.30 16.11 -1.26
C GLU A 27 -12.73 17.43 -1.82
N GLU A 28 -11.52 17.82 -1.42
CA GLU A 28 -10.90 19.09 -1.84
C GLU A 28 -9.58 18.86 -2.58
N ILE A 29 -8.60 18.24 -1.92
CA ILE A 29 -7.22 18.20 -2.44
C ILE A 29 -7.12 17.36 -3.72
N LEU A 30 -7.61 16.13 -3.72
CA LEU A 30 -7.53 15.25 -4.90
C LEU A 30 -8.29 15.84 -6.11
N PRO A 31 -9.53 16.37 -5.98
CA PRO A 31 -10.21 17.04 -7.07
C PRO A 31 -9.49 18.29 -7.59
N LEU A 32 -8.84 19.08 -6.71
CA LEU A 32 -8.07 20.25 -7.13
C LEU A 32 -6.80 19.84 -7.88
N LEU A 33 -6.11 18.79 -7.42
CA LEU A 33 -4.94 18.24 -8.11
C LEU A 33 -5.32 17.72 -9.51
N GLU A 34 -6.47 17.05 -9.62
CA GLU A 34 -6.93 16.53 -10.90
C GLU A 34 -7.19 17.65 -11.92
N LYS A 35 -7.76 18.79 -11.49
CA LYS A 35 -7.96 19.97 -12.35
C LYS A 35 -6.65 20.54 -12.90
N GLU A 36 -5.56 20.39 -12.16
CA GLU A 36 -4.20 20.77 -12.57
C GLU A 36 -3.47 19.63 -13.33
N GLY A 37 -4.16 18.54 -13.67
CA GLY A 37 -3.61 17.42 -14.43
C GLY A 37 -2.81 16.41 -13.62
N VAL A 38 -2.89 16.46 -12.28
CA VAL A 38 -2.27 15.50 -11.36
C VAL A 38 -3.31 14.48 -10.91
N PHE A 39 -3.12 13.21 -11.29
CA PHE A 39 -4.11 12.17 -11.05
C PHE A 39 -3.49 10.93 -10.40
N PHE A 40 -4.22 10.29 -9.48
CA PHE A 40 -3.80 9.07 -8.80
C PHE A 40 -4.66 7.89 -9.25
N HIS A 41 -4.06 6.97 -10.01
CA HIS A 41 -4.70 5.77 -10.50
C HIS A 41 -4.81 4.71 -9.40
N MET A 42 -6.04 4.42 -8.96
CA MET A 42 -6.33 3.36 -8.01
C MET A 42 -6.47 2.01 -8.71
N THR A 43 -6.09 0.92 -8.03
CA THR A 43 -6.11 -0.46 -8.56
C THR A 43 -7.47 -0.87 -9.14
N THR A 44 -8.57 -0.34 -8.59
CA THR A 44 -9.95 -0.62 -9.06
C THR A 44 -10.28 0.01 -10.40
N ASN A 45 -9.51 1.00 -10.85
CA ASN A 45 -9.85 1.86 -11.99
C ASN A 45 -8.89 1.67 -13.17
N TRP A 46 -7.96 0.70 -13.10
CA TRP A 46 -7.03 0.45 -14.20
C TRP A 46 -7.75 -0.20 -15.39
N ASN A 47 -7.53 0.37 -16.58
CA ASN A 47 -7.85 -0.32 -17.83
C ASN A 47 -6.81 -1.43 -18.13
N GLU A 48 -7.04 -2.20 -19.19
CA GLU A 48 -6.16 -3.33 -19.56
C GLU A 48 -4.71 -2.90 -19.83
N ALA A 49 -4.51 -1.81 -20.56
CA ALA A 49 -3.16 -1.30 -20.88
C ALA A 49 -2.44 -0.79 -19.62
N GLN A 50 -3.14 -0.09 -18.74
CA GLN A 50 -2.63 0.38 -17.46
C GLN A 50 -2.27 -0.80 -16.55
N ARG A 51 -3.14 -1.82 -16.46
CA ARG A 51 -2.86 -3.02 -15.68
C ARG A 51 -1.63 -3.76 -16.19
N ALA A 52 -1.48 -3.90 -17.51
CA ALA A 52 -0.32 -4.54 -18.12
C ALA A 52 0.98 -3.78 -17.82
N TRP A 53 0.94 -2.44 -17.90
CA TRP A 53 2.08 -1.59 -17.52
C TRP A 53 2.41 -1.74 -16.03
N CYS A 54 1.41 -1.68 -15.15
CA CYS A 54 1.61 -1.82 -13.72
C CYS A 54 2.16 -3.20 -13.35
N ARG A 55 1.70 -4.27 -14.02
CA ARG A 55 2.22 -5.63 -13.84
C ARG A 55 3.68 -5.73 -14.25
N SER A 56 4.05 -5.17 -15.41
CA SER A 56 5.44 -5.14 -15.87
C SER A 56 6.35 -4.41 -14.88
N PHE A 57 5.90 -3.27 -14.36
CA PHE A 57 6.62 -2.55 -13.32
C PHE A 57 6.76 -3.38 -12.04
N PHE A 58 5.67 -4.00 -11.57
CA PHE A 58 5.69 -4.84 -10.37
C PHE A 58 6.69 -5.99 -10.49
N GLN A 59 6.67 -6.73 -11.61
CA GLN A 59 7.58 -7.85 -11.83
C GLN A 59 9.05 -7.43 -11.96
N ARG A 60 9.32 -6.30 -12.62
CA ARG A 60 10.70 -5.83 -12.87
C ARG A 60 11.31 -5.12 -11.67
N GLU A 61 10.54 -4.27 -10.99
CA GLU A 61 11.06 -3.34 -9.98
C GLU A 61 10.72 -3.75 -8.55
N LEU A 62 9.58 -4.41 -8.32
CA LEU A 62 9.10 -4.73 -6.98
C LEU A 62 9.43 -6.17 -6.59
N VAL A 63 9.02 -7.17 -7.36
CA VAL A 63 9.25 -8.59 -7.04
C VAL A 63 10.70 -8.91 -6.61
N PRO A 64 11.76 -8.42 -7.29
CA PRO A 64 13.14 -8.79 -6.93
C PRO A 64 13.60 -8.34 -5.54
N ILE A 65 12.90 -7.37 -4.95
CA ILE A 65 13.26 -6.76 -3.66
C ILE A 65 12.21 -7.01 -2.57
N LEU A 66 11.10 -7.70 -2.89
CA LEU A 66 10.12 -8.13 -1.91
C LEU A 66 10.63 -9.42 -1.26
N THR A 67 10.83 -9.39 0.04
CA THR A 67 11.21 -10.58 0.82
C THR A 67 10.08 -10.89 1.81
N PRO A 68 9.18 -11.84 1.48
CA PRO A 68 8.13 -12.23 2.41
C PRO A 68 8.73 -12.95 3.63
N MET A 69 8.25 -12.58 4.81
CA MET A 69 8.56 -13.23 6.07
C MET A 69 7.31 -13.97 6.55
N ALA A 70 7.33 -15.31 6.50
CA ALA A 70 6.22 -16.11 6.98
C ALA A 70 5.94 -15.81 8.46
N LEU A 71 4.66 -15.67 8.79
CA LEU A 71 4.17 -15.60 10.16
C LEU A 71 3.75 -17.01 10.55
N ASP A 72 4.39 -17.56 11.57
CA ASP A 72 3.93 -18.79 12.20
C ASP A 72 3.89 -18.63 13.74
N PRO A 73 3.06 -19.42 14.44
CA PRO A 73 2.98 -19.34 15.90
C PRO A 73 4.22 -19.85 16.63
N ALA A 74 5.11 -20.57 15.93
CA ALA A 74 6.30 -21.20 16.52
C ALA A 74 7.48 -20.21 16.64
N HIS A 75 7.43 -19.09 15.92
CA HIS A 75 8.46 -18.06 15.94
C HIS A 75 7.91 -16.71 16.43
N PRO A 76 8.77 -15.87 17.05
CA PRO A 76 8.36 -14.54 17.48
C PRO A 76 8.00 -13.67 16.27
N PHE A 77 7.04 -12.77 16.47
CA PHE A 77 6.63 -11.80 15.44
C PHE A 77 7.86 -11.02 14.91
N PRO A 78 8.02 -10.90 13.58
CA PRO A 78 9.20 -10.30 12.99
C PRO A 78 9.33 -8.82 13.39
N ARG A 79 10.57 -8.34 13.51
CA ARG A 79 10.83 -6.93 13.81
C ARG A 79 10.50 -6.09 12.58
N VAL A 80 9.41 -5.34 12.70
CA VAL A 80 8.95 -4.42 11.65
C VAL A 80 9.54 -3.04 11.89
N LEU A 81 10.09 -2.42 10.85
CA LEU A 81 10.68 -1.09 10.96
C LEU A 81 9.60 -0.04 11.29
N ASN A 82 9.88 0.83 12.25
CA ASN A 82 8.96 1.93 12.56
C ASN A 82 8.81 2.86 11.34
N LYS A 83 7.59 3.37 11.11
CA LYS A 83 7.23 4.25 10.00
C LYS A 83 7.56 3.69 8.60
N SER A 84 7.71 2.37 8.45
CA SER A 84 7.74 1.71 7.12
C SER A 84 6.34 1.32 6.67
N LEU A 85 6.19 1.09 5.36
CA LEU A 85 4.99 0.48 4.80
C LEU A 85 5.18 -1.04 4.81
N ASN A 86 4.24 -1.75 5.41
CA ASN A 86 4.30 -3.20 5.55
C ASN A 86 2.94 -3.78 5.16
N PHE A 87 2.97 -4.91 4.46
CA PHE A 87 1.79 -5.61 3.99
C PHE A 87 1.70 -6.93 4.73
N ILE A 88 0.52 -7.25 5.25
CA ILE A 88 0.19 -8.60 5.70
C ILE A 88 -0.57 -9.24 4.54
N ILE A 89 -0.08 -10.39 4.10
CA ILE A 89 -0.61 -11.10 2.94
C ILE A 89 -0.96 -12.53 3.35
N GLU A 90 -2.01 -13.06 2.75
CA GLU A 90 -2.34 -14.47 2.86
C GLU A 90 -1.51 -15.26 1.84
N LEU A 91 -0.94 -16.37 2.28
CA LEU A 91 -0.21 -17.28 1.41
C LEU A 91 -1.10 -18.47 1.08
N SER A 92 -1.07 -18.92 -0.18
CA SER A 92 -1.72 -20.16 -0.60
C SER A 92 -0.69 -21.22 -0.98
N GLY A 93 -0.90 -22.46 -0.55
CA GLY A 93 -0.04 -23.59 -0.87
C GLY A 93 0.75 -24.11 0.33
N LYS A 94 1.69 -25.02 0.06
CA LYS A 94 2.58 -25.59 1.09
C LYS A 94 3.99 -25.05 0.87
N ASP A 95 4.67 -24.68 1.94
CA ASP A 95 6.09 -24.35 1.85
C ASP A 95 6.93 -25.57 1.46
N ALA A 96 8.23 -25.38 1.20
CA ALA A 96 9.15 -26.46 0.86
C ALA A 96 9.27 -27.56 1.94
N PHE A 97 8.68 -27.35 3.12
CA PHE A 97 8.64 -28.25 4.27
C PHE A 97 7.25 -28.84 4.54
N GLY A 98 6.28 -28.61 3.64
CA GLY A 98 4.93 -29.14 3.73
C GLY A 98 4.02 -28.42 4.73
N ARG A 99 4.45 -27.28 5.28
CA ARG A 99 3.68 -26.48 6.23
C ARG A 99 2.76 -25.51 5.50
N GLU A 100 1.57 -25.32 6.05
CA GLU A 100 0.66 -24.26 5.66
C GLU A 100 1.05 -23.02 6.47
N ALA A 101 1.84 -22.14 5.88
CA ALA A 101 1.97 -20.79 6.39
C ALA A 101 0.77 -20.01 5.83
N GLU A 102 -0.15 -19.60 6.70
CA GLU A 102 -1.36 -18.88 6.27
C GLU A 102 -1.06 -17.40 5.97
N LEU A 103 -0.07 -16.81 6.65
CA LEU A 103 0.20 -15.38 6.58
C LEU A 103 1.70 -15.09 6.38
N ALA A 104 1.99 -14.00 5.67
CA ALA A 104 3.33 -13.43 5.58
C ALA A 104 3.31 -11.91 5.75
N ILE A 105 4.42 -11.36 6.20
CA ILE A 105 4.68 -9.92 6.15
C ILE A 105 5.65 -9.62 5.02
N VAL A 106 5.27 -8.69 4.18
CA VAL A 106 6.13 -8.10 3.15
C VAL A 106 6.42 -6.66 3.53
N GLN A 107 7.70 -6.34 3.74
CA GLN A 107 8.13 -4.99 4.04
C GLN A 107 8.51 -4.26 2.76
N ALA A 108 7.94 -3.09 2.51
CA ALA A 108 8.39 -2.24 1.40
C ALA A 108 9.69 -1.53 1.76
N PRO A 109 10.78 -1.70 0.99
CA PRO A 109 12.01 -0.95 1.19
C PRO A 109 11.77 0.55 1.12
N ARG A 110 12.37 1.33 2.03
CA ARG A 110 12.26 2.81 2.02
C ARG A 110 12.86 3.47 0.78
N ALA A 111 13.76 2.76 0.10
CA ALA A 111 14.38 3.23 -1.15
C ALA A 111 13.37 3.26 -2.31
N LEU A 112 12.25 2.54 -2.20
CA LEU A 112 11.24 2.55 -3.25
C LEU A 112 10.48 3.88 -3.28
N PRO A 113 10.23 4.42 -4.49
CA PRO A 113 9.33 5.56 -4.64
C PRO A 113 7.92 5.15 -4.20
N ARG A 114 7.30 5.97 -3.33
CA ARG A 114 5.90 5.75 -2.92
C ARG A 114 4.88 6.07 -4.01
N LEU A 115 5.30 6.87 -4.99
CA LEU A 115 4.54 7.29 -6.14
C LEU A 115 5.36 6.96 -7.38
N VAL A 116 4.79 6.16 -8.26
CA VAL A 116 5.40 5.82 -9.54
C VAL A 116 4.61 6.53 -10.63
N GLN A 117 5.29 7.35 -11.43
CA GLN A 117 4.65 8.06 -12.52
C GLN A 117 4.35 7.10 -13.68
N MET A 118 3.10 7.07 -14.11
CA MET A 118 2.66 6.36 -15.30
C MET A 118 2.93 7.23 -16.54
N PRO A 119 3.35 6.64 -17.68
CA PRO A 119 3.49 7.39 -18.93
C PRO A 119 2.22 8.20 -19.25
N PRO A 120 2.32 9.48 -19.64
CA PRO A 120 1.16 10.34 -19.89
C PRO A 120 0.18 9.75 -20.90
N GLU A 121 0.69 9.04 -21.91
CA GLU A 121 -0.10 8.40 -22.97
C GLU A 121 -0.99 7.27 -22.45
N LEU A 122 -0.54 6.57 -21.41
CA LEU A 122 -1.31 5.50 -20.73
C LEU A 122 -2.20 6.07 -19.63
N SER A 123 -1.74 7.11 -18.96
CA SER A 123 -2.46 7.76 -17.87
C SER A 123 -3.70 8.50 -18.35
N GLY A 124 -3.60 9.20 -19.48
CA GLY A 124 -4.60 10.20 -19.90
C GLY A 124 -4.47 11.54 -19.15
N TYR A 125 -3.47 11.67 -18.28
CA TYR A 125 -3.15 12.89 -17.53
C TYR A 125 -1.65 13.21 -17.66
N PRO A 126 -1.26 14.49 -17.69
CA PRO A 126 0.15 14.90 -17.72
C PRO A 126 0.97 14.33 -16.57
N TYR A 127 0.37 14.25 -15.38
CA TYR A 127 1.01 13.75 -14.16
C TYR A 127 0.17 12.65 -13.51
N GLY A 128 0.13 11.47 -14.15
CA GLY A 128 -0.50 10.28 -13.60
C GLY A 128 0.43 9.51 -12.66
N PHE A 129 -0.06 9.17 -11.46
CA PHE A 129 0.70 8.41 -10.46
C PHE A 129 -0.03 7.15 -10.03
N VAL A 130 0.74 6.13 -9.69
CA VAL A 130 0.28 4.90 -9.02
C VAL A 130 0.98 4.82 -7.67
N LEU A 131 0.21 4.54 -6.61
CA LEU A 131 0.75 4.35 -5.27
C LEU A 131 1.48 3.01 -5.18
N LEU A 132 2.57 2.95 -4.41
CA LEU A 132 3.26 1.69 -4.13
C LEU A 132 2.33 0.60 -3.57
N SER A 133 1.40 1.00 -2.70
CA SER A 133 0.38 0.09 -2.15
C SER A 133 -0.56 -0.49 -3.20
N SER A 134 -0.83 0.26 -4.28
CA SER A 134 -1.71 -0.19 -5.36
C SER A 134 -1.09 -1.32 -6.19
N PHE A 135 0.23 -1.30 -6.40
CA PHE A 135 0.94 -2.42 -7.03
C PHE A 135 0.84 -3.69 -6.18
N MET A 136 1.08 -3.57 -4.87
CA MET A 136 0.98 -4.70 -3.94
C MET A 136 -0.45 -5.24 -3.92
N GLN A 137 -1.46 -4.39 -3.76
CA GLN A 137 -2.86 -4.82 -3.80
C GLN A 137 -3.27 -5.47 -5.12
N GLY A 138 -2.71 -5.01 -6.25
CA GLY A 138 -3.09 -5.50 -7.57
C GLY A 138 -2.46 -6.83 -7.97
N PHE A 139 -1.29 -7.17 -7.40
CA PHE A 139 -0.43 -8.23 -7.94
C PHE A 139 0.23 -9.14 -6.89
N VAL A 140 0.01 -8.94 -5.59
CA VAL A 140 0.67 -9.77 -4.56
C VAL A 140 0.27 -11.24 -4.58
N HIS A 141 -0.77 -11.60 -5.32
CA HIS A 141 -1.22 -12.97 -5.53
C HIS A 141 -0.69 -13.61 -6.83
N GLU A 142 0.08 -12.86 -7.64
CA GLU A 142 0.72 -13.37 -8.85
C GLU A 142 2.10 -13.96 -8.56
#